data_AF-A0A936G274-F1
#
_entry.id   AF-A0A936G274-F1
#
_cell.length_a   1.000
_cell.length_b   1.000
_cell.length_c   1.000
_cell.angle_alpha   90.00
_cell.angle_beta   90.00
_cell.angle_gamma   90.00
#
_symmetry.space_group_name_H-M   'P 1'
#
loop_
_entity.id
_entity.type
_entity.pdbx_description
1 polymer ?
#
loop_
_entity_poly.entity_id
_entity_poly.type
_entity_poly.pdbx_seq_one_letter_code
_entity_poly.pdbx_strand_id
1 'polypeptide(L)' 'MEASYADADGVTVHVLVHVIGGLLEELEVFREDSGDVMVAPIRASRLDIEAWVE' A
#
# COMPACT_ATOMS: atom_id res chain seq x y z
N MET A 1 5.75 4.50 6.18
CA MET A 1 5.33 3.10 6.37
C MET A 1 4.97 2.55 5.01
N GLU A 2 5.36 1.31 4.73
CA GLU A 2 5.10 0.66 3.45
C GLU A 2 4.32 -0.63 3.68
N ALA A 3 3.40 -0.89 2.76
CA ALA A 3 2.61 -2.11 2.72
C ALA A 3 2.33 -2.49 1.27
N SER A 4 2.11 -3.78 1.02
CA SER A 4 1.75 -4.27 -0.31
C SER A 4 0.62 -5.29 -0.26
N TYR A 5 -0.04 -5.49 -1.40
CA TYR A 5 -1.01 -6.57 -1.60
C TYR A 5 -1.08 -6.97 -3.08
N ALA A 6 -1.58 -8.17 -3.35
CA ALA A 6 -1.84 -8.63 -4.71
C ALA A 6 -3.19 -8.10 -5.24
N ASP A 7 -3.17 -7.46 -6.42
CA ASP A 7 -4.37 -7.04 -7.15
C ASP A 7 -5.12 -8.24 -7.75
N ALA A 8 -6.25 -8.00 -8.41
CA ALA A 8 -7.12 -9.05 -8.94
C ALA A 8 -6.45 -10.01 -9.95
N ASP A 9 -5.40 -9.58 -10.63
CA ASP A 9 -4.61 -10.39 -11.55
C ASP A 9 -3.23 -10.79 -11.01
N GLY A 10 -3.00 -10.56 -9.72
CA GLY A 10 -1.79 -10.95 -9.01
C GLY A 10 -0.63 -9.95 -9.12
N VAL A 11 -0.79 -8.83 -9.83
CA VAL A 11 0.21 -7.75 -9.84
C VAL A 11 0.25 -7.06 -8.48
N THR A 12 1.44 -6.74 -8.00
CA THR A 12 1.63 -6.07 -6.70
C THR A 12 1.14 -4.63 -6.75
N VAL A 13 0.41 -4.23 -5.71
CA VAL A 13 0.09 -2.83 -5.43
C VAL A 13 0.82 -2.42 -4.17
N HIS A 14 1.54 -1.31 -4.26
CA HIS A 14 2.25 -0.68 -3.15
C HIS A 14 1.37 0.41 -2.53
N VAL A 15 1.40 0.48 -1.20
CA VAL A 15 0.73 1.49 -0.39
C VAL A 15 1.78 2.12 0.52
N LEU A 16 2.06 3.40 0.28
CA LEU A 16 3.00 4.17 1.09
C LEU A 16 2.22 5.20 1.89
N VAL A 17 2.51 5.25 3.19
CA VAL A 17 1.87 6.17 4.13
C VAL A 17 2.94 6.96 4.85
N HIS A 18 2.93 8.28 4.70
CA HIS A 18 3.75 9.20 5.49
C HIS A 18 2.88 9.87 6.57
N VAL A 19 3.27 9.67 7.82
CA VAL A 19 2.62 10.26 9.00
C VAL A 19 3.59 11.19 9.70
N ILE A 20 3.24 12.45 9.85
CA ILE A 20 4.04 13.47 10.54
C ILE A 20 3.23 14.06 11.67
N GLY A 21 3.77 14.07 12.89
CA GLY A 21 3.06 14.60 14.06
C GLY A 21 1.75 13.88 14.39
N GLY A 22 1.61 12.61 13.99
CA GLY A 22 0.38 11.83 14.18
C GLY A 22 -0.73 12.13 13.16
N LEU A 23 -0.45 12.97 12.16
CA LEU A 23 -1.37 13.27 11.06
C LEU A 23 -0.88 12.62 9.77
N LEU A 24 -1.82 12.19 8.93
CA LEU A 24 -1.51 11.75 7.57
C LEU A 24 -1.01 12.95 6.76
N GLU A 25 0.23 12.87 6.31
CA GLU A 25 0.83 13.87 5.43
C GLU A 25 0.67 13.47 3.96
N GLU A 26 0.96 12.21 3.65
CA GLU A 26 0.93 11.69 2.28
C GLU A 26 0.45 10.23 2.25
N LEU A 27 -0.33 9.92 1.22
CA LEU A 27 -0.76 8.57 0.86
C LEU A 27 -0.49 8.36 -0.63
N GLU A 28 0.35 7.38 -0.94
CA GLU A 28 0.59 6.94 -2.31
C GLU A 28 0.10 5.50 -2.48
N VAL A 29 -0.64 5.25 -3.56
CA VAL A 29 -1.09 3.91 -3.94
C VAL A 29 -0.79 3.74 -5.42
N PHE A 30 0.10 2.81 -5.75
CA PHE A 30 0.46 2.55 -7.14
C PHE A 30 0.62 1.06 -7.40
N ARG A 31 0.29 0.67 -8.63
CA ARG A 31 0.46 -0.68 -9.14
C ARG A 31 1.84 -0.81 -9.77
N GLU A 32 2.54 -1.91 -9.52
CA GLU A 32 3.94 -2.10 -9.92
C GLU A 32 4.16 -1.98 -11.43
N ASP A 33 3.17 -2.36 -12.24
CA ASP A 33 3.19 -2.23 -13.70
C ASP A 33 2.69 -0.87 -14.23
N SER A 34 2.41 0.09 -13.33
CA SER A 34 1.85 1.41 -13.63
C SER A 34 0.45 1.40 -14.28
N GLY A 35 -0.24 0.25 -14.29
CA GLY A 35 -1.63 0.16 -14.71
C GLY A 35 -2.61 0.65 -13.64
N ASP A 36 -3.90 0.58 -13.97
CA ASP A 36 -4.95 0.91 -13.01
C ASP A 36 -5.03 -0.15 -11.91
N VAL A 37 -5.20 0.29 -10.66
CA VAL A 37 -5.56 -0.59 -9.54
C VAL A 37 -6.98 -1.07 -9.76
N MET A 38 -7.18 -2.38 -9.89
CA MET A 38 -8.50 -2.94 -10.17
C MET A 38 -9.33 -3.11 -8.90
N VAL A 39 -8.69 -3.53 -7.80
CA VAL A 39 -9.38 -3.81 -6.53
C VAL A 39 -8.63 -3.23 -5.35
N ALA A 40 -9.27 -2.30 -4.64
CA ALA A 40 -8.76 -1.81 -3.36
C ALA A 40 -8.85 -2.90 -2.27
N PRO A 41 -7.91 -2.93 -1.31
CA PRO A 41 -7.93 -3.89 -0.23
C PRO A 41 -9.05 -3.52 0.76
N ILE A 42 -10.02 -4.40 0.93
CA ILE A 42 -11.22 -4.16 1.77
C ILE A 42 -10.86 -4.11 3.28
N ARG A 43 -9.70 -4.66 3.68
CA ARG A 43 -9.24 -4.73 5.08
C ARG A 43 -7.72 -4.61 5.17
N ALA A 44 -7.24 -3.90 6.19
CA ALA A 44 -5.82 -3.78 6.49
C ALA A 44 -5.14 -5.14 6.78
N SER A 45 -5.88 -6.14 7.25
CA SER A 45 -5.34 -7.49 7.48
C SER A 45 -4.96 -8.25 6.21
N ARG A 46 -5.21 -7.67 5.02
CA ARG A 46 -4.78 -8.22 3.72
C ARG A 46 -3.57 -7.50 3.15
N LEU A 47 -3.04 -6.53 3.91
CA LEU A 47 -1.81 -5.86 3.58
C LEU A 47 -0.64 -6.63 4.21
N ASP A 48 0.36 -6.91 3.41
CA ASP A 48 1.67 -7.33 3.89
C ASP A 48 2.42 -6.06 4.29
N ILE A 49 2.53 -5.85 5.60
CA ILE A 49 3.14 -4.64 6.17
C ILE A 49 4.65 -4.86 6.30
N GLU A 50 5.44 -3.96 5.70
CA GLU A 50 6.87 -3.96 5.93
C GLU A 50 7.19 -3.35 7.30
N ALA A 51 7.79 -4.18 8.17
CA ALA A 51 8.31 -3.73 9.44
C ALA A 51 9.65 -3.01 9.21
N TRP A 52 9.63 -1.69 9.29
CA TRP A 52 10.85 -0.88 9.32
C TRP A 52 11.52 -1.07 10.68
N VAL A 53 12.63 -1.82 10.71
CA VAL A 53 13.49 -1.95 11.89
C VAL A 53 14.44 -0.76 11.88
N GLU A 54 14.39 0.07 12.91
CA GLU A 54 15.38 1.15 13.16
C GLU A 54 16.75 0.57 13.57
#